data_AF-A0A7C7VDK7-F1
#
_entry.id   AF-A0A7C7VDK7-F1
#
_cell.length_a   1.000
_cell.length_b   1.000
_cell.length_c   1.000
_cell.angle_alpha   90.00
_cell.angle_beta   90.00
_cell.angle_gamma   90.00
#
_symmetry.space_group_name_H-M   'P 1'
#
loop_
_entity.id
_entity.type
_entity.pdbx_description
1 polymer ?
#
loop_
_entity_poly.entity_id
_entity_poly.type
_entity_poly.pdbx_seq_one_letter_code
_entity_poly.pdbx_strand_id
1 'polypeptide(L)'
;MMRSCDRLHRIIFGGLWHIVSRHPWLVIACGLVISLAAGVYAVRNLKLDSNQDHLVSPSVPFQKRYLDYLKNFGDQEYLFVVIETEGTDTGREKAGKFADSLAAHLGGHPDLIKAIYYRISPSDLGDKVFYYASPDEAGRLAENVELL
;
A
#
# COMPACT_ATOMS: atom_id res chain seq x y z
N MET A 1 -56.33 -3.61 -5.68
CA MET A 1 -54.99 -4.24 -5.56
C MET A 1 -54.38 -4.18 -4.14
N MET A 2 -54.67 -3.20 -3.28
CA MET A 2 -54.08 -3.12 -1.91
C MET A 2 -54.48 -4.25 -0.92
N ARG A 3 -55.65 -4.89 -1.04
CA ARG A 3 -56.13 -5.89 -0.05
C ARG A 3 -55.40 -7.24 -0.05
N SER A 4 -54.70 -7.61 -1.13
CA SER A 4 -53.97 -8.88 -1.18
C SER A 4 -52.64 -8.82 -0.43
N CYS A 5 -51.99 -7.66 -0.37
CA CYS A 5 -50.70 -7.48 0.30
C CYS A 5 -50.82 -7.70 1.83
N ASP A 6 -51.90 -7.23 2.44
CA ASP A 6 -52.14 -7.36 3.89
C ASP A 6 -52.54 -8.77 4.31
N ARG A 7 -53.12 -9.55 3.39
CA ARG A 7 -53.48 -10.95 3.63
C ARG A 7 -52.25 -11.84 3.55
N LEU A 8 -51.40 -11.60 2.55
CA LEU A 8 -50.14 -12.33 2.37
C LEU A 8 -49.18 -12.10 3.55
N HIS A 9 -49.01 -10.85 3.98
CA HIS A 9 -48.20 -10.53 5.17
C HIS A 9 -48.70 -11.26 6.42
N ARG A 10 -50.01 -11.23 6.70
CA ARG A 10 -50.56 -11.90 7.89
C ARG A 10 -50.36 -13.42 7.87
N ILE A 11 -50.48 -14.05 6.70
CA ILE A 11 -50.23 -15.49 6.56
C ILE A 11 -48.74 -15.81 6.77
N ILE A 12 -47.84 -15.02 6.19
CA ILE A 12 -46.39 -15.20 6.35
C ILE A 12 -45.98 -15.00 7.81
N PHE A 13 -46.38 -13.90 8.45
CA PHE A 13 -46.07 -13.62 9.85
C PHE A 13 -46.69 -14.65 10.80
N GLY A 14 -47.93 -15.07 10.54
CA GLY A 14 -48.60 -16.12 11.32
C GLY A 14 -47.88 -17.47 11.21
N GLY A 15 -47.44 -17.83 10.00
CA GLY A 15 -46.64 -19.04 9.77
C GLY A 15 -45.29 -18.99 10.48
N LEU A 16 -44.57 -17.87 10.36
CA LEU A 16 -43.29 -17.66 11.05
C LEU A 16 -43.46 -17.77 12.57
N TRP A 17 -44.47 -17.11 13.13
CA TRP A 17 -44.80 -17.15 14.54
C TRP A 17 -45.06 -18.57 15.02
N HIS A 18 -45.81 -19.36 14.25
CA HIS A 18 -46.14 -20.73 14.62
C HIS A 18 -44.89 -21.65 14.62
N ILE A 19 -43.99 -21.48 13.65
CA ILE A 19 -42.72 -22.22 13.58
C ILE A 19 -41.83 -21.89 14.79
N VAL A 20 -41.68 -20.60 15.09
CA VAL A 20 -40.86 -20.13 16.21
C VAL A 20 -41.42 -20.57 17.56
N SER A 21 -42.75 -20.50 17.73
CA SER A 21 -43.41 -20.87 18.98
C SER A 21 -43.43 -22.38 19.23
N ARG A 22 -43.59 -23.18 18.16
CA ARG A 22 -43.77 -24.63 18.26
C ARG A 22 -42.45 -25.40 18.29
N HIS A 23 -41.39 -24.83 17.71
CA HIS A 23 -40.07 -25.47 17.64
C HIS A 23 -38.91 -24.50 17.94
N PRO A 24 -38.89 -23.85 19.12
CA PRO A 24 -37.88 -22.84 19.46
C PRO A 24 -36.44 -23.39 19.41
N TRP A 25 -36.24 -24.63 19.85
CA TRP A 25 -34.92 -25.28 19.82
C TRP A 25 -34.40 -25.54 18.41
N LEU A 26 -35.27 -25.86 17.44
CA LEU A 26 -34.84 -26.03 16.04
C LEU A 26 -34.40 -24.68 15.46
N VAL A 27 -35.10 -23.59 15.78
CA VAL A 27 -34.73 -22.24 15.33
C VAL A 27 -33.36 -21.85 15.90
N ILE A 28 -33.13 -22.09 17.19
CA ILE A 28 -31.83 -21.82 17.84
C ILE A 28 -30.72 -22.67 17.21
N ALA A 29 -30.96 -23.98 17.02
CA ALA A 29 -29.98 -24.87 16.41
C ALA A 29 -29.62 -24.44 14.97
N CYS A 30 -30.63 -24.13 14.15
CA CYS A 30 -30.40 -23.61 12.79
C CYS A 30 -29.65 -22.29 12.82
N GLY A 31 -30.02 -21.36 13.71
CA GLY A 31 -29.32 -20.08 13.88
C GLY A 31 -27.86 -20.27 14.26
N LEU A 32 -27.56 -21.18 15.18
CA LEU A 32 -26.20 -21.53 15.59
C LEU A 32 -25.40 -22.15 14.43
N VAL A 33 -26.00 -23.07 13.68
CA VAL A 33 -25.35 -23.69 12.51
C VAL A 33 -25.03 -22.65 11.44
N ILE A 34 -25.98 -21.75 11.13
CA ILE A 34 -25.77 -20.66 10.16
C ILE A 34 -24.71 -19.69 10.67
N SER A 35 -24.75 -19.32 11.94
CA SER A 35 -23.76 -18.42 12.55
C SER A 35 -22.36 -19.02 12.52
N LEU A 36 -22.21 -20.30 12.86
CA LEU A 36 -20.94 -21.01 12.79
C LEU A 36 -20.44 -21.12 11.35
N ALA A 37 -21.31 -21.45 10.40
CA ALA A 37 -20.96 -21.51 8.98
C ALA A 37 -20.52 -20.15 8.45
N ALA A 38 -21.24 -19.07 8.80
CA ALA A 38 -20.86 -17.70 8.45
C ALA A 38 -19.54 -17.28 9.09
N GLY A 39 -19.29 -17.65 10.36
CA GLY A 39 -18.03 -17.41 11.05
C GLY A 39 -16.85 -18.13 10.38
N VAL A 40 -17.00 -19.42 10.06
CA VAL A 40 -15.99 -20.20 9.33
C VAL A 40 -15.74 -19.61 7.94
N TYR A 41 -16.81 -19.19 7.25
CA TYR A 41 -16.69 -18.55 5.95
C TYR A 41 -15.95 -17.21 6.05
N ALA A 42 -16.28 -16.39 7.04
CA ALA A 42 -15.63 -15.10 7.29
C ALA A 42 -14.14 -15.30 7.62
N VAL A 43 -13.78 -16.21 8.53
CA VAL A 43 -12.38 -16.49 8.88
C VAL A 43 -11.56 -16.91 7.65
N ARG A 44 -12.17 -17.59 6.68
CA ARG A 44 -11.47 -18.05 5.47
C ARG A 44 -11.43 -17.04 4.33
N ASN A 45 -12.41 -16.13 4.24
CA ASN A 45 -12.60 -15.28 3.07
C ASN A 45 -12.52 -13.78 3.35
N LEU A 46 -12.63 -13.35 4.62
CA LEU A 46 -12.51 -11.95 4.99
C LEU A 46 -11.05 -11.54 4.86
N LYS A 47 -10.72 -10.91 3.72
CA LYS A 47 -9.40 -10.35 3.44
C LYS A 47 -9.44 -8.86 3.75
N LEU A 48 -8.43 -8.37 4.44
CA LEU A 48 -8.22 -6.93 4.58
C LEU A 48 -7.61 -6.42 3.28
N ASP A 49 -8.34 -5.57 2.58
CA ASP A 49 -7.80 -4.85 1.43
C ASP A 49 -7.24 -3.50 1.91
N SER A 50 -5.92 -3.39 1.92
CA SER A 50 -5.20 -2.17 2.29
C SER A 50 -4.80 -1.34 1.08
N ASN A 51 -5.21 -1.74 -0.14
CA ASN A 51 -4.91 -0.98 -1.34
C ASN A 51 -5.82 0.25 -1.42
N GLN A 52 -5.23 1.43 -1.31
CA GLN A 52 -5.96 2.70 -1.39
C GLN A 52 -6.61 2.92 -2.77
N ASP A 53 -6.06 2.32 -3.82
CA ASP A 53 -6.58 2.45 -5.18
C ASP A 53 -7.97 1.83 -5.36
N HIS A 54 -8.34 0.89 -4.49
CA HIS A 54 -9.64 0.23 -4.51
C HIS A 54 -10.72 1.03 -3.77
N LEU A 55 -10.36 2.11 -3.08
CA LEU A 55 -11.33 3.00 -2.41
C LEU A 55 -12.15 3.82 -3.41
N VAL A 56 -11.62 4.02 -4.63
CA VAL A 56 -12.25 4.79 -5.69
C VAL A 56 -12.71 3.86 -6.80
N SER A 57 -13.94 4.07 -7.29
CA SER A 57 -14.46 3.28 -8.42
C SER A 57 -13.52 3.38 -9.64
N PRO A 58 -13.08 2.27 -10.24
CA PRO A 58 -12.23 2.28 -11.44
C PRO A 58 -12.87 2.93 -12.67
N SER A 59 -14.19 3.14 -12.65
CA SER A 59 -14.94 3.74 -13.76
C SER A 59 -14.78 5.25 -13.87
N VAL A 60 -14.25 5.94 -12.86
CA VAL A 60 -14.08 7.39 -12.93
C VAL A 60 -12.89 7.76 -13.82
N PRO A 61 -13.00 8.78 -14.70
CA PRO A 61 -11.97 9.06 -15.70
C PRO A 61 -10.57 9.34 -15.15
N PHE A 62 -10.45 9.92 -13.96
CA PHE A 62 -9.15 10.19 -13.35
C PHE A 62 -8.50 8.90 -12.80
N GLN A 63 -9.28 8.01 -12.16
CA GLN A 63 -8.78 6.75 -11.60
C GLN A 63 -8.28 5.84 -12.71
N LYS A 64 -8.99 5.78 -13.84
CA LYS A 64 -8.52 5.03 -15.01
C LYS A 64 -7.15 5.51 -15.50
N ARG A 65 -6.95 6.84 -15.61
CA ARG A 65 -5.66 7.41 -16.01
C ARG A 65 -4.55 7.10 -15.00
N TYR A 66 -4.88 7.12 -13.72
CA TYR A 66 -3.94 6.79 -12.65
C TYR A 66 -3.54 5.31 -12.68
N LEU A 67 -4.50 4.39 -12.81
CA LEU A 67 -4.23 2.96 -12.98
C LEU A 67 -3.42 2.66 -14.25
N ASP A 68 -3.71 3.36 -15.36
CA ASP A 68 -2.93 3.26 -16.59
C ASP A 68 -1.49 3.78 -16.38
N TYR A 69 -1.30 4.85 -15.59
CA TYR A 69 0.02 5.33 -15.22
C TYR A 69 0.80 4.28 -14.40
N LEU A 70 0.21 3.74 -13.34
CA LEU A 70 0.82 2.70 -12.51
C LEU A 70 1.21 1.47 -13.33
N LYS A 71 0.36 1.07 -14.29
CA LYS A 71 0.65 -0.04 -15.19
C LYS A 71 1.87 0.20 -16.08
N ASN A 72 2.05 1.43 -16.58
CA ASN A 72 3.11 1.75 -17.55
C ASN A 72 4.44 2.12 -16.88
N PHE A 73 4.38 2.79 -15.73
CA PHE A 73 5.58 3.35 -15.07
C PHE A 73 5.91 2.68 -13.74
N GLY A 74 5.05 1.78 -13.27
CA GLY A 74 5.15 1.19 -11.94
C GLY A 74 4.58 2.09 -10.86
N ASP A 75 4.43 1.50 -9.68
CA ASP A 75 4.06 2.22 -8.48
C ASP A 75 5.28 2.94 -7.88
N GLN A 76 5.06 4.15 -7.38
CA GLN A 76 6.07 5.01 -6.76
C GLN A 76 5.94 5.07 -5.24
N GLU A 77 5.18 4.14 -4.65
CA GLU A 77 5.17 3.92 -3.20
C GLU A 77 6.51 3.33 -2.73
N TYR A 78 7.35 4.19 -2.14
CA TYR A 78 8.62 3.80 -1.53
C TYR A 78 8.52 3.72 -0.01
N LEU A 79 9.26 2.79 0.58
CA LEU A 79 9.55 2.82 2.00
C LEU A 79 10.75 3.74 2.25
N PHE A 80 10.52 4.84 2.98
CA PHE A 80 11.59 5.78 3.33
C PHE A 80 12.20 5.43 4.69
N VAL A 81 13.52 5.33 4.73
CA VAL A 81 14.29 5.19 5.97
C VAL A 81 14.98 6.51 6.26
N VAL A 82 14.62 7.13 7.38
CA VAL A 82 15.21 8.41 7.83
C VAL A 82 16.19 8.11 8.96
N ILE A 83 17.43 8.57 8.81
CA ILE A 83 18.51 8.37 9.79
C ILE A 83 18.73 9.69 10.52
N GLU A 84 18.31 9.76 11.78
CA GLU A 84 18.46 10.94 12.61
C GLU A 84 19.78 10.93 13.38
N THR A 85 20.47 12.07 13.41
CA THR A 85 21.71 12.27 14.18
C THR A 85 21.76 13.68 14.76
N GLU A 86 22.69 13.94 15.68
CA GLU A 86 22.84 15.22 16.40
C GLU A 86 23.25 16.43 15.53
N GLY A 87 23.17 16.33 14.19
CA GLY A 87 23.51 17.43 13.27
C GLY A 87 24.99 17.79 13.22
N THR A 88 25.86 17.06 13.91
CA THR A 88 27.32 17.25 13.88
C THR A 88 27.94 16.58 12.65
N ASP A 89 29.14 17.00 12.24
CA ASP A 89 29.88 16.36 11.14
C ASP A 89 30.11 14.86 11.40
N THR A 90 30.42 14.51 12.65
CA THR A 90 30.56 13.11 13.07
C THR A 90 29.25 12.34 13.01
N GLY A 91 28.12 13.01 13.28
CA GLY A 91 26.78 12.44 13.12
C GLY A 91 26.48 12.15 11.65
N ARG A 92 26.76 13.11 10.76
CA ARG A 92 26.59 12.94 9.31
C ARG A 92 27.40 11.76 8.76
N GLU A 93 28.66 11.61 9.18
CA GLU A 93 29.50 10.48 8.77
C GLU A 93 28.93 9.14 9.27
N LYS A 94 28.48 9.07 10.52
CA LYS A 94 27.83 7.87 11.08
C LYS A 94 26.55 7.51 10.32
N ALA A 95 25.73 8.50 9.98
CA ALA A 95 24.52 8.29 9.18
C ALA A 95 24.85 7.71 7.80
N GLY A 96 25.88 8.24 7.13
CA GLY A 96 26.36 7.73 5.85
C GLY A 96 26.79 6.26 5.95
N LYS A 97 27.64 5.92 6.92
CA LYS A 97 28.10 4.53 7.15
C LYS A 97 26.94 3.58 7.45
N PHE A 98 25.94 4.04 8.21
CA PHE A 98 24.75 3.24 8.47
C PHE A 98 23.93 3.02 7.19
N ALA A 99 23.73 4.07 6.38
CA ALA A 99 23.03 3.97 5.10
C ALA A 99 23.74 3.00 4.15
N ASP A 100 25.07 3.07 4.05
CA ASP A 100 25.90 2.16 3.26
C ASP A 100 25.71 0.70 3.72
N SER A 101 25.79 0.46 5.03
CA SER A 101 25.61 -0.89 5.60
C SER A 101 24.20 -1.42 5.41
N LEU A 102 23.17 -0.57 5.56
CA LEU A 102 21.78 -0.95 5.36
C LEU A 102 21.50 -1.28 3.91
N ALA A 103 21.98 -0.47 2.98
CA ALA A 103 21.85 -0.72 1.54
C ALA A 103 22.53 -2.02 1.13
N ALA A 104 23.73 -2.31 1.64
CA ALA A 104 24.41 -3.57 1.39
C ALA A 104 23.64 -4.77 1.94
N HIS A 105 23.05 -4.64 3.13
CA HIS A 105 22.23 -5.71 3.73
C HIS A 105 20.96 -5.97 2.93
N LEU A 106 20.21 -4.92 2.59
CA LEU A 106 18.98 -5.04 1.79
C LEU A 106 19.26 -5.53 0.36
N GLY A 107 20.41 -5.16 -0.21
CA GLY A 107 20.85 -5.63 -1.52
C GLY A 107 21.11 -7.14 -1.58
N GLY A 108 21.29 -7.80 -0.44
CA GLY A 108 21.39 -9.26 -0.34
C GLY A 108 20.08 -10.02 -0.59
N HIS A 109 18.95 -9.30 -0.69
CA HIS A 109 17.61 -9.87 -0.84
C HIS A 109 16.87 -9.34 -2.08
N PRO A 110 17.39 -9.59 -3.30
CA PRO A 110 16.79 -9.09 -4.55
C PRO A 110 15.41 -9.71 -4.85
N ASP A 111 15.06 -10.83 -4.21
CA ASP A 111 13.75 -11.46 -4.26
C ASP A 111 12.68 -10.67 -3.50
N LEU A 112 13.06 -9.90 -2.49
CA LEU A 112 12.17 -9.09 -1.67
C LEU A 112 12.23 -7.60 -2.02
N ILE A 113 13.40 -7.09 -2.39
CA ILE A 113 13.66 -5.66 -2.62
C ILE A 113 14.01 -5.42 -4.09
N LYS A 114 13.12 -4.71 -4.80
CA LYS A 114 13.30 -4.43 -6.24
C LYS A 114 14.36 -3.36 -6.52
N ALA A 115 14.42 -2.33 -5.68
CA ALA A 115 15.33 -1.21 -5.87
C ALA A 115 15.64 -0.53 -4.53
N ILE A 116 16.86 -0.03 -4.40
CA ILE A 116 17.34 0.70 -3.23
C ILE A 116 17.94 2.00 -3.73
N TYR A 117 17.40 3.13 -3.26
CA TYR A 117 17.86 4.48 -3.61
C TYR A 117 18.32 5.17 -2.33
N TYR A 118 19.62 5.40 -2.19
CA TYR A 118 20.18 5.99 -0.95
C TYR A 118 21.35 6.95 -1.18
N ARG A 119 22.00 6.89 -2.36
CA ARG A 119 23.09 7.79 -2.75
C ARG A 119 23.10 7.97 -4.27
N ILE A 120 23.46 9.17 -4.71
CA ILE A 120 23.90 9.44 -6.09
C ILE A 120 25.42 9.54 -6.04
N SER A 121 26.11 8.64 -6.71
CA SER A 121 27.56 8.72 -6.91
C SER A 121 27.88 9.53 -8.18
N PRO A 122 29.05 10.19 -8.25
CA PRO A 122 29.47 10.86 -9.49
C PRO A 122 29.52 9.92 -10.70
N SER A 123 29.81 8.64 -10.48
CA SER A 123 29.74 7.59 -11.50
C SER A 123 28.34 7.38 -12.06
N ASP A 124 27.28 7.65 -11.29
CA ASP A 124 25.89 7.53 -11.76
C ASP A 124 25.48 8.70 -12.67
N LEU A 125 26.16 9.84 -12.57
CA LEU A 125 25.92 11.05 -13.36
C LEU A 125 26.73 11.07 -14.67
N GLY A 126 27.73 10.18 -14.78
CA GLY A 126 28.59 10.03 -15.95
C GLY A 126 29.48 11.26 -16.24
N ASP A 127 30.12 11.24 -17.41
CA ASP A 127 31.10 12.26 -17.85
C ASP A 127 30.52 13.68 -17.98
N LYS A 128 29.18 13.80 -17.87
CA LYS A 128 28.45 15.06 -18.04
C LYS A 128 28.03 15.70 -16.72
N VAL A 129 28.54 15.24 -15.58
CA VAL A 129 28.19 15.80 -14.26
C VAL A 129 28.40 17.32 -14.19
N PHE A 130 29.43 17.84 -14.85
CA PHE A 130 29.73 19.27 -14.88
C PHE A 130 28.70 20.12 -15.66
N TYR A 131 27.89 19.51 -16.54
CA TYR A 131 26.79 20.24 -17.22
C TYR A 131 25.62 20.57 -16.28
N TYR A 132 25.56 19.95 -15.10
CA TYR A 132 24.56 20.28 -14.08
C TYR A 132 25.00 21.45 -13.18
N ALA A 133 26.29 21.83 -13.21
CA ALA A 133 26.78 22.98 -12.47
C ALA A 133 26.42 24.29 -13.19
N SER A 134 26.18 25.35 -12.41
CA SER A 134 26.08 26.69 -13.01
C SER A 134 27.40 27.10 -13.67
N PRO A 135 27.40 28.01 -14.67
CA PRO A 135 28.63 28.44 -15.34
C PRO A 135 29.71 28.94 -14.36
N ASP A 136 29.30 29.63 -13.29
CA ASP A 136 30.21 30.13 -12.25
C ASP A 136 30.82 28.99 -11.41
N GLU A 137 30.03 27.99 -11.03
CA GLU A 137 30.52 26.81 -10.30
C GLU A 137 31.41 25.93 -11.17
N ALA A 138 31.06 25.75 -12.44
CA ALA A 138 31.87 25.01 -13.40
C ALA A 138 33.25 25.67 -13.59
N GLY A 139 33.30 27.01 -13.67
CA GLY A 139 34.56 27.76 -13.72
C GLY A 139 35.43 27.53 -12.49
N ARG A 140 34.85 27.63 -11.30
CA ARG A 140 35.58 27.41 -10.03
C ARG A 140 36.07 25.97 -9.86
N LEU A 141 35.32 24.99 -10.37
CA LEU A 141 35.74 23.59 -10.35
C LEU A 141 36.87 23.33 -11.35
N ALA A 142 36.82 23.96 -12.53
CA ALA A 142 37.89 23.85 -13.52
C ALA A 142 39.21 24.45 -13.03
N GLU A 143 39.17 25.62 -12.37
CA GLU A 143 40.37 26.26 -11.79
C GLU A 143 41.09 25.39 -10.76
N ASN A 144 40.34 24.61 -9.96
CA ASN A 144 40.92 23.71 -8.96
C ASN A 144 41.52 22.42 -9.56
N VAL A 145 41.15 22.07 -10.79
CA VAL A 145 41.68 20.89 -11.51
C VAL A 145 42.97 21.23 -12.25
N GLU A 146 43.17 22.49 -12.68
CA GLU A 146 44.43 22.96 -13.28
C GLU A 146 45.61 23.05 -12.29
N LEU A 147 45.34 22.96 -10.99
CA LEU A 147 46.35 23.05 -9.92
C LEU A 147 46.83 21.68 -9.38
N LEU A 148 46.43 20.58 -10.01
CA LEU A 148 46.91 19.20 -9.77
C LEU A 148 47.72 18.67 -10.95
#